data_AF-A0A2K8SWG4-F1
#
_entry.id   AF-A0A2K8SWG4-F1
#
_cell.length_a   1.000
_cell.length_b   1.000
_cell.length_c   1.000
_cell.angle_alpha   90.00
_cell.angle_beta   90.00
_cell.angle_gamma   90.00
#
_symmetry.space_group_name_H-M   'P 1'
#
loop_
_entity.id
_entity.type
_entity.pdbx_description
1 polymer ?
#
loop_
_entity_poly.entity_id
_entity_poly.type
_entity_poly.pdbx_seq_one_letter_code
_entity_poly.pdbx_strand_id
1 'polypeptide(L)' 'MNSPTDEQAALIKLTMEGKAMSYPDRYDQENLLNLHKAKMHLEMAIGLLTQ' A
#
# COMPACT_ATOMS: atom_id res chain seq x y z
N MET A 1 4.72 -8.91 -10.23
CA MET A 1 4.36 -9.03 -8.80
C MET A 1 2.90 -8.64 -8.62
N ASN A 2 2.10 -9.40 -7.85
CA ASN A 2 0.64 -9.24 -7.72
C ASN A 2 0.20 -7.79 -7.44
N SER A 3 -0.81 -7.32 -8.15
CA SER A 3 -1.46 -6.02 -7.92
C SER A 3 -2.47 -6.12 -6.77
N PRO A 4 -2.80 -5.02 -6.09
CA PRO A 4 -3.92 -4.99 -5.16
C PRO A 4 -5.22 -5.42 -5.85
N THR A 5 -6.10 -6.08 -5.09
CA THR A 5 -7.52 -6.21 -5.47
C THR A 5 -8.19 -4.84 -5.51
N ASP A 6 -9.38 -4.74 -6.11
CA ASP A 6 -10.14 -3.49 -6.19
C ASP A 6 -10.47 -2.94 -4.80
N GLU A 7 -10.83 -3.81 -3.85
CA GLU A 7 -11.09 -3.46 -2.46
C GLU A 7 -9.82 -2.93 -1.77
N GLN A 8 -8.69 -3.59 -1.98
CA GLN A 8 -7.42 -3.14 -1.43
C GLN A 8 -6.99 -1.81 -2.04
N ALA A 9 -7.16 -1.61 -3.34
CA ALA A 9 -6.86 -0.35 -4.02
C ALA A 9 -7.73 0.80 -3.48
N ALA A 10 -9.03 0.55 -3.28
CA ALA A 10 -9.93 1.51 -2.65
C ALA A 10 -9.48 1.84 -1.22
N LEU A 11 -9.14 0.83 -0.41
CA LEU A 11 -8.70 1.04 0.97
C LEU A 11 -7.37 1.80 1.04
N ILE A 12 -6.40 1.48 0.18
CA ILE A 12 -5.12 2.21 0.06
C ILE A 12 -5.40 3.69 -0.25
N LYS A 13 -6.28 3.97 -1.22
CA LYS A 13 -6.63 5.34 -1.60
C LYS A 13 -7.24 6.12 -0.44
N LEU A 14 -8.23 5.54 0.25
CA LEU A 14 -8.85 6.17 1.42
C LEU A 14 -7.81 6.45 2.52
N THR A 15 -6.88 5.52 2.75
CA THR A 15 -5.80 5.69 3.73
C THR A 15 -4.86 6.82 3.35
N MET A 16 -4.50 6.95 2.06
CA MET A 16 -3.69 8.08 1.54
C MET A 16 -4.42 9.42 1.66
N GLU A 17 -5.75 9.43 1.59
CA GLU A 17 -6.60 10.61 1.84
C GLU A 17 -6.73 10.96 3.34
N GLY A 18 -6.03 10.24 4.23
CA GLY A 18 -6.05 10.48 5.67
C GLY A 18 -7.27 9.90 6.39
N LYS A 19 -8.08 9.06 5.72
CA LYS A 19 -9.22 8.39 6.36
C LYS A 19 -8.74 7.15 7.09
N ALA A 20 -8.66 7.25 8.41
CA ALA A 20 -8.30 6.13 9.28
C ALA A 20 -9.54 5.40 9.81
N MET A 21 -9.51 4.07 9.78
CA MET A 21 -10.49 3.23 10.45
C MET A 21 -10.36 3.31 11.97
N SER A 22 -11.33 2.79 12.70
CA SER A 22 -11.22 2.54 14.14
C SER A 22 -10.28 1.35 14.41
N TYR A 23 -9.74 1.29 15.61
CA TYR A 23 -9.11 0.05 16.08
C TYR A 23 -10.16 -1.05 16.28
N PRO A 24 -9.84 -2.32 16.01
CA PRO A 24 -8.51 -2.83 15.62
C PRO A 24 -8.18 -2.70 14.13
N ASP A 25 -9.17 -2.52 13.25
CA ASP A 25 -9.04 -2.57 11.78
C ASP A 25 -8.02 -1.58 11.19
N ARG A 26 -7.77 -0.47 11.89
CA ARG A 26 -6.71 0.48 11.53
C ARG A 26 -5.35 -0.19 11.34
N TYR A 27 -5.03 -1.20 12.16
CA TYR A 27 -3.76 -1.91 12.06
C TYR A 27 -3.62 -2.57 10.67
N ASP A 28 -4.65 -3.28 10.22
CA ASP A 28 -4.63 -3.95 8.92
C ASP A 28 -4.66 -2.95 7.77
N GLN A 29 -5.40 -1.85 7.92
CA GLN A 29 -5.43 -0.75 6.95
C GLN A 29 -4.03 -0.13 6.76
N GLU A 30 -3.36 0.24 7.85
CA GLU A 30 -2.02 0.84 7.80
C GLU A 30 -0.99 -0.18 7.28
N ASN A 31 -1.10 -1.44 7.67
CA ASN A 31 -0.25 -2.52 7.16
C ASN A 31 -0.40 -2.69 5.64
N LEU A 32 -1.63 -2.66 5.11
CA LEU A 32 -1.88 -2.72 3.67
C LEU A 32 -1.21 -1.56 2.92
N LEU A 33 -1.33 -0.32 3.44
CA LEU A 33 -0.66 0.84 2.84
C LEU A 33 0.87 0.71 2.88
N ASN A 34 1.41 0.25 4.01
CA ASN A 34 2.85 0.08 4.18
C ASN A 34 3.40 -0.99 3.22
N LEU A 35 2.68 -2.11 3.06
CA LEU A 35 3.03 -3.15 2.09
C LEU A 35 3.02 -2.61 0.65
N HIS A 36 1.99 -1.83 0.30
CA HIS A 36 1.89 -1.19 -1.00
C HIS A 36 3.08 -0.25 -1.28
N LYS A 37 3.44 0.61 -0.32
CA LYS A 37 4.61 1.50 -0.41
C LYS A 37 5.92 0.73 -0.52
N ALA A 38 6.10 -0.32 0.28
CA ALA A 38 7.30 -1.16 0.23
C ALA A 38 7.50 -1.77 -1.16
N LYS A 39 6.42 -2.33 -1.75
CA LYS A 39 6.45 -2.84 -3.12
C LYS A 39 6.86 -1.77 -4.13
N MET A 40 6.21 -0.60 -4.08
CA MET A 40 6.52 0.52 -4.99
C MET A 40 8.01 0.92 -4.90
N HIS A 41 8.54 1.04 -3.68
CA HIS A 41 9.95 1.39 -3.48
C HIS A 41 10.91 0.30 -3.99
N LEU A 42 10.57 -0.98 -3.81
CA LEU A 42 11.37 -2.09 -4.36
C LEU A 42 11.36 -2.08 -5.89
N GLU A 43 10.22 -1.85 -6.51
CA GLU A 43 10.10 -1.74 -7.98
C GLU A 43 10.93 -0.57 -8.52
N MET A 44 10.90 0.59 -7.85
CA MET A 44 11.76 1.73 -8.18
C MET A 44 13.25 1.39 -8.04
N ALA A 45 13.65 0.74 -6.93
CA ALA A 45 15.05 0.37 -6.69
C ALA A 45 15.56 -0.62 -7.73
N ILE A 46 14.78 -1.65 -8.07
CA ILE A 46 15.12 -2.60 -9.14
C ILE A 46 15.29 -1.84 -10.46
N GLY A 47 14.33 -0.98 -10.82
CA GLY A 47 14.37 -0.21 -12.05
C GLY A 47 15.57 0.76 -12.16
N LEU A 48 16.14 1.21 -11.04
CA LEU A 48 17.37 1.99 -11.01
C LEU A 48 18.63 1.12 -11.13
N LEU A 49 18.62 -0.07 -10.53
CA LEU A 49 19.76 -0.99 -10.54
C LEU A 49 19.94 -1.75 -11.86
N THR A 50 18.87 -1.89 -12.65
CA THR A 50 18.89 -2.60 -13.94
C THR A 50 18.97 -1.67 -15.15
N GLN A 51 19.32 -0.40 -14.96
CA GLN A 51 19.60 0.55 -16.04
C GLN A 51 20.97 0.32 -16.67
#